data_AF-A0A524FU92-F1
#
_entry.id   AF-A0A524FU92-F1
#
_cell.length_a   1.000
_cell.length_b   1.000
_cell.length_c   1.000
_cell.angle_alpha   90.00
_cell.angle_beta   90.00
_cell.angle_gamma   90.00
#
_symmetry.space_group_name_H-M   'P 1'
#
loop_
_entity.id
_entity.type
_entity.pdbx_description
1 polymer ?
#
loop_
_entity_poly.entity_id
_entity_poly.type
_entity_poly.pdbx_seq_one_letter_code
_entity_poly.pdbx_strand_id
1 'polypeptide(L)'
;MMVDDIINSIPRDPYSMPQASWLAGAAAGLQILRPRTPKWQWEGFISDVYDMMSLLGGVEPAEPGTAPEYGDGRIGSMYDTLGGYVSVAGEVCPEGLFFRVPLHRLEQVLELLKDLTLFKSHGEILVPTYDIPAFTRLVPLEGPVAEQIEMELEVVL
;
A
#
# COMPACT_ATOMS: atom_id res chain seq x y z
N MET A 1 -5.00 -30.77 -5.07
CA MET A 1 -5.35 -29.56 -4.31
C MET A 1 -4.39 -28.50 -4.80
N MET A 2 -4.89 -27.60 -5.66
CA MET A 2 -4.04 -26.58 -6.28
C MET A 2 -3.79 -25.49 -5.23
N VAL A 3 -2.60 -24.90 -5.24
CA VAL A 3 -2.19 -23.86 -4.28
C VAL A 3 -3.18 -22.67 -4.29
N ASP A 4 -3.88 -22.50 -5.41
CA ASP A 4 -4.94 -21.51 -5.64
C ASP A 4 -6.17 -21.69 -4.74
N ASP A 5 -6.46 -22.90 -4.26
CA ASP A 5 -7.63 -23.15 -3.38
C ASP A 5 -7.38 -22.64 -1.95
N ILE A 6 -6.12 -22.58 -1.51
CA ILE A 6 -5.76 -22.13 -0.15
C ILE A 6 -5.81 -20.60 -0.08
N ILE A 7 -5.34 -19.91 -1.13
CA ILE A 7 -5.28 -18.45 -1.18
C ILE A 7 -6.70 -17.86 -1.26
N ASN A 8 -7.62 -18.51 -2.00
CA ASN A 8 -9.03 -18.12 -2.07
C ASN A 8 -9.83 -18.48 -0.80
N SER A 9 -9.27 -19.26 0.13
CA SER A 9 -9.94 -19.70 1.36
C SER A 9 -9.66 -18.82 2.57
N ILE A 10 -8.88 -17.74 2.41
CA ILE A 10 -8.67 -16.75 3.48
C ILE A 10 -9.72 -15.65 3.27
N PRO A 11 -10.89 -15.71 3.94
CA PRO A 11 -11.77 -14.55 3.98
C PRO A 11 -10.98 -13.40 4.61
N ARG A 12 -10.66 -12.37 3.81
CA ARG A 12 -10.28 -11.07 4.38
C ARG A 12 -11.52 -10.52 5.03
N ASP A 13 -11.52 -10.48 6.36
CA ASP A 13 -12.59 -9.89 7.14
C ASP A 13 -12.73 -8.42 6.71
N PRO A 14 -13.88 -7.99 6.16
CA PRO A 14 -14.03 -6.66 5.56
C PRO A 14 -13.96 -5.50 6.56
N TYR A 15 -13.72 -5.78 7.84
CA TYR A 15 -13.62 -4.80 8.93
C TYR A 15 -12.53 -5.15 9.95
N SER A 16 -11.51 -5.93 9.57
CA SER A 16 -10.34 -6.07 10.44
C SER A 16 -9.57 -4.76 10.45
N MET A 17 -9.39 -4.15 11.62
CA MET A 17 -8.51 -2.98 11.79
C MET A 17 -7.20 -3.21 11.01
N PRO A 18 -6.73 -2.24 10.19
CA PRO A 18 -5.49 -2.39 9.46
C PRO A 18 -4.36 -2.79 10.41
N GLN A 19 -3.53 -3.73 9.98
CA GLN A 19 -2.42 -4.18 10.82
C GLN A 19 -1.51 -3.00 11.17
N ALA A 20 -0.87 -3.04 12.34
CA ALA A 20 0.06 -2.00 12.75
C ALA A 20 1.16 -1.74 11.70
N SER A 21 1.50 -2.73 10.87
CA SER A 21 2.52 -2.60 9.81
C SER A 21 2.03 -1.75 8.67
N TRP A 22 0.75 -1.90 8.33
CA TRP A 22 0.06 -1.07 7.37
C TRP A 22 -0.01 0.36 7.86
N LEU A 23 -0.41 0.59 9.12
CA LEU A 23 -0.48 1.93 9.70
C LEU A 23 0.90 2.61 9.78
N ALA A 24 1.97 1.87 10.07
CA ALA A 24 3.34 2.39 10.03
C ALA A 24 3.75 2.86 8.63
N GLY A 25 3.35 2.12 7.59
CA GLY A 25 3.54 2.51 6.20
C GLY A 25 2.71 3.73 5.80
N ALA A 26 1.43 3.74 6.18
CA ALA A 26 0.51 4.86 5.97
C ALA A 26 1.05 6.14 6.61
N ALA A 27 1.58 6.04 7.84
CA ALA A 27 2.22 7.15 8.54
C ALA A 27 3.42 7.71 7.75
N ALA A 28 4.27 6.86 7.17
CA ALA A 28 5.36 7.31 6.31
C ALA A 28 4.85 7.96 5.01
N GLY A 29 3.77 7.43 4.43
CA GLY A 29 3.11 8.03 3.27
C GLY A 29 2.54 9.42 3.56
N LEU A 30 1.95 9.62 4.75
CA LEU A 30 1.40 10.92 5.17
C LEU A 30 2.48 12.00 5.26
N GLN A 31 3.70 11.65 5.65
CA GLN A 31 4.81 12.62 5.77
C GLN A 31 5.27 13.22 4.44
N ILE A 32 5.05 12.49 3.34
CA ILE A 32 5.47 12.90 2.00
C ILE A 32 4.28 13.23 1.10
N LEU A 33 3.07 13.23 1.67
CA LEU A 33 1.84 13.42 0.95
C LEU A 33 1.87 14.75 0.17
N ARG A 34 1.65 14.65 -1.15
CA ARG A 34 1.55 15.82 -2.02
C ARG A 34 0.10 16.32 -2.11
N PRO A 35 -0.12 17.57 -2.57
CA PRO A 35 -1.46 18.09 -2.79
C PRO A 35 -2.23 17.20 -3.77
N ARG A 36 -3.29 16.54 -3.27
CA ARG A 36 -4.17 15.68 -4.09
C ARG A 36 -5.34 16.45 -4.69
N THR A 37 -5.82 15.95 -5.82
CA THR A 37 -7.11 16.37 -6.38
C THR A 37 -7.90 15.11 -6.72
N PRO A 38 -9.08 14.86 -6.14
CA PRO A 38 -9.83 15.70 -5.20
C PRO A 38 -9.55 15.45 -3.70
N LYS A 39 -9.19 16.49 -2.93
CA LYS A 39 -8.88 16.37 -1.48
C LYS A 39 -10.00 15.76 -0.62
N TRP A 40 -11.25 16.04 -0.94
CA TRP A 40 -12.40 15.62 -0.12
C TRP A 40 -12.54 14.10 0.00
N GLN A 41 -12.13 13.33 -1.02
CA GLN A 41 -12.12 11.87 -0.98
C GLN A 41 -11.09 11.34 0.02
N TRP A 42 -9.98 12.07 0.19
CA TRP A 42 -8.88 11.68 1.08
C TRP A 42 -9.03 12.20 2.50
N GLU A 43 -9.73 13.31 2.73
CA GLU A 43 -9.83 13.92 4.06
C GLU A 43 -10.43 12.97 5.09
N GLY A 44 -11.51 12.25 4.75
CA GLY A 44 -12.11 11.25 5.62
C GLY A 44 -11.14 10.10 5.93
N PHE A 45 -10.59 9.49 4.88
CA PHE A 45 -9.62 8.40 5.01
C PHE A 45 -8.38 8.79 5.83
N ILE A 46 -7.81 9.97 5.60
CA ILE A 46 -6.65 10.47 6.35
C ILE A 46 -7.02 10.70 7.82
N SER A 47 -8.21 11.25 8.10
CA SER A 47 -8.71 11.40 9.47
C SER A 47 -8.80 10.04 10.18
N ASP A 48 -9.37 9.04 9.50
CA ASP A 48 -9.50 7.68 10.04
C ASP A 48 -8.11 7.06 10.34
N VAL A 49 -7.12 7.28 9.48
CA VAL A 49 -5.73 6.84 9.72
C VAL A 49 -5.16 7.48 10.98
N TYR A 50 -5.33 8.79 11.17
CA TYR A 50 -4.86 9.46 12.39
C TYR A 50 -5.58 8.97 13.66
N ASP A 51 -6.88 8.71 13.58
CA ASP A 51 -7.67 8.17 14.68
C ASP A 51 -7.18 6.76 15.05
N MET A 52 -6.97 5.89 14.06
CA MET A 52 -6.43 4.54 14.26
C MET A 52 -5.02 4.56 14.86
N MET A 53 -4.14 5.43 14.37
CA MET A 53 -2.79 5.61 14.94
C MET A 53 -2.84 6.07 16.40
N SER A 54 -3.78 6.97 16.73
CA SER A 54 -3.98 7.48 18.09
C SER A 54 -4.51 6.40 19.03
N LEU A 55 -5.40 5.53 18.55
CA LEU A 55 -5.97 4.42 19.32
C LEU A 55 -4.93 3.33 19.64
N LEU A 56 -4.05 3.00 18.69
CA LEU A 56 -2.99 2.01 18.91
C LEU A 56 -1.87 2.53 19.82
N GLY A 57 -1.59 3.84 19.76
CA GLY A 57 -0.57 4.49 20.55
C GLY A 57 0.86 4.16 20.08
N GLY A 58 1.59 5.16 19.60
CA GLY A 58 3.02 5.01 19.30
C GLY A 58 3.33 4.26 18.00
N VAL A 59 2.49 4.40 16.97
CA VAL A 59 2.83 3.93 15.62
C VAL A 59 3.96 4.79 15.05
N GLU A 60 5.16 4.21 14.96
CA GLU A 60 6.28 4.86 14.30
C GLU A 60 6.20 4.69 12.78
N PRO A 61 6.47 5.75 11.99
CA PRO A 61 6.54 5.66 10.54
C PRO A 61 7.59 4.66 10.08
N ALA A 62 7.21 3.75 9.17
CA ALA A 62 8.11 2.78 8.56
C ALA A 62 8.24 3.05 7.05
N GLU A 63 9.48 3.15 6.56
CA GLU A 63 9.75 3.39 5.15
C GLU A 63 9.29 2.21 4.27
N PRO A 64 8.86 2.45 3.01
CA PRO A 64 8.52 1.37 2.10
C PRO A 64 9.72 0.43 1.90
N GLY A 65 9.46 -0.88 1.89
CA GLY A 65 10.51 -1.90 1.82
C GLY A 65 11.21 -2.20 3.15
N THR A 66 10.65 -1.74 4.27
CA THR A 66 11.08 -2.14 5.63
C THR A 66 9.95 -2.86 6.37
N ALA A 67 10.33 -3.68 7.35
CA ALA A 67 9.40 -4.30 8.27
C ALA A 67 9.54 -3.61 9.63
N PRO A 68 8.49 -2.99 10.18
CA PRO A 68 8.56 -2.40 11.52
C PRO A 68 8.78 -3.49 12.57
N GLU A 69 9.65 -3.22 13.54
CA GLU A 69 9.84 -4.07 14.70
C GLU A 69 8.95 -3.57 15.83
N TYR A 70 8.05 -4.43 16.30
CA TYR A 70 7.27 -4.14 17.49
C TYR A 70 8.10 -4.54 18.70
N GLY A 71 8.20 -3.68 19.71
CA GLY A 71 9.03 -3.90 20.91
C GLY A 71 8.70 -5.17 21.73
N ASP A 72 7.76 -5.99 21.27
CA ASP A 72 7.43 -7.34 21.74
C ASP A 72 8.20 -8.46 21.00
N GLY A 73 9.10 -8.10 20.07
CA GLY A 73 9.90 -9.02 19.28
C GLY A 73 9.19 -9.54 18.02
N ARG A 74 8.00 -9.04 17.69
CA ARG A 74 7.32 -9.36 16.43
C ARG A 74 7.79 -8.44 15.32
N ILE A 75 8.01 -9.02 14.15
CA ILE A 75 8.40 -8.30 12.93
C ILE A 75 7.15 -8.14 12.06
N GLY A 76 6.89 -6.91 11.63
CA GLY A 76 5.80 -6.58 10.72
C GLY A 76 5.99 -7.08 9.29
N SER A 77 4.94 -6.96 8.47
CA SER A 77 4.98 -7.34 7.06
C SER A 77 5.49 -6.19 6.20
N MET A 78 6.53 -6.43 5.39
CA MET A 78 7.01 -5.46 4.40
C MET A 78 5.96 -5.16 3.32
N TYR A 79 5.13 -6.16 2.97
CA TYR A 79 4.01 -5.97 2.04
C TYR A 79 2.95 -5.05 2.63
N ASP A 80 2.64 -5.21 3.92
CA ASP A 80 1.63 -4.39 4.60
C ASP A 80 2.13 -2.96 4.74
N THR A 81 3.40 -2.77 5.12
CA THR A 81 4.03 -1.45 5.18
C THR A 81 4.06 -0.79 3.80
N LEU A 82 4.39 -1.52 2.74
CA LEU A 82 4.28 -1.00 1.38
C LEU A 82 2.83 -0.65 1.04
N GLY A 83 1.87 -1.48 1.46
CA GLY A 83 0.44 -1.28 1.20
C GLY A 83 -0.12 -0.02 1.84
N GLY A 84 0.17 0.21 3.11
CA GLY A 84 -0.22 1.45 3.78
C GLY A 84 0.44 2.67 3.17
N TYR A 85 1.73 2.56 2.84
CA TYR A 85 2.45 3.64 2.17
C TYR A 85 1.82 3.97 0.82
N VAL A 86 1.54 2.98 -0.03
CA VAL A 86 0.96 3.20 -1.37
C VAL A 86 -0.49 3.66 -1.29
N SER A 87 -1.27 3.19 -0.33
CA SER A 87 -2.63 3.68 -0.07
C SER A 87 -2.65 5.19 0.23
N VAL A 88 -1.58 5.68 0.87
CA VAL A 88 -1.46 7.09 1.24
C VAL A 88 -0.60 7.91 0.29
N ALA A 89 0.35 7.36 -0.45
CA ALA A 89 1.28 8.13 -1.30
C ALA A 89 1.16 7.79 -2.80
N GLY A 90 0.36 6.78 -3.15
CA GLY A 90 0.11 6.36 -4.52
C GLY A 90 -0.83 7.29 -5.27
N GLU A 91 -0.74 7.22 -6.59
CA GLU A 91 -1.56 7.93 -7.55
C GLU A 91 -1.95 6.97 -8.68
N VAL A 92 -3.24 6.90 -8.99
CA VAL A 92 -3.75 6.12 -10.12
C VAL A 92 -3.74 7.00 -11.37
N CYS A 93 -3.20 6.47 -12.46
CA CYS A 93 -3.13 7.11 -13.77
C CYS A 93 -3.54 6.11 -14.86
N PRO A 94 -3.83 6.56 -16.10
CA PRO A 94 -4.22 5.67 -17.19
C PRO A 94 -3.19 4.56 -17.48
N GLU A 95 -1.91 4.82 -17.23
CA GLU A 95 -0.81 3.87 -17.42
C GLU A 95 -0.70 2.84 -16.28
N GLY A 96 -1.32 3.11 -15.12
CA GLY A 96 -1.40 2.19 -13.98
C GLY A 96 -1.26 2.89 -12.62
N LEU A 97 -0.66 2.20 -11.65
CA LEU A 97 -0.45 2.70 -10.29
C LEU A 97 0.96 3.26 -10.14
N PHE A 98 1.04 4.56 -9.86
CA PHE A 98 2.28 5.29 -9.65
C PHE A 98 2.53 5.55 -8.16
N PHE A 99 3.77 5.39 -7.72
CA PHE A 99 4.21 5.85 -6.40
C PHE A 99 5.71 6.12 -6.39
N ARG A 100 6.16 6.98 -5.47
CA ARG A 100 7.59 7.29 -5.28
C ARG A 100 8.09 6.65 -4.00
N VAL A 101 9.31 6.14 -4.00
CA VAL A 101 10.01 5.61 -2.83
C VAL A 101 11.36 6.30 -2.64
N PRO A 102 11.89 6.37 -1.41
CA PRO A 102 13.24 6.85 -1.18
C PRO A 102 14.29 6.04 -1.97
N LEU A 103 15.29 6.71 -2.54
CA LEU A 103 16.29 6.05 -3.40
C LEU A 103 17.05 4.94 -2.67
N HIS A 104 17.32 5.11 -1.37
CA HIS A 104 18.00 4.10 -0.56
C HIS A 104 17.13 2.88 -0.23
N ARG A 105 15.83 2.92 -0.55
CA ARG A 105 14.87 1.81 -0.39
C ARG A 105 14.41 1.20 -1.71
N LEU A 106 14.81 1.78 -2.84
CA LEU A 106 14.33 1.36 -4.15
C LEU A 106 14.63 -0.12 -4.41
N GLU A 107 15.84 -0.58 -4.10
CA GLU A 107 16.23 -1.99 -4.33
C GLU A 107 15.40 -2.97 -3.51
N GLN A 108 15.12 -2.66 -2.24
CA GLN A 108 14.31 -3.49 -1.35
C GLN A 108 12.87 -3.60 -1.84
N VAL A 109 12.29 -2.49 -2.30
CA VAL A 109 10.93 -2.47 -2.87
C VAL A 109 10.88 -3.26 -4.18
N LEU A 110 11.90 -3.15 -5.02
CA LEU A 110 11.96 -3.92 -6.27
C LEU A 110 12.13 -5.42 -6.02
N GLU A 111 12.93 -5.82 -5.04
CA GLU A 111 13.09 -7.23 -4.67
C GLU A 111 11.77 -7.82 -4.13
N LEU A 112 11.03 -7.03 -3.34
CA LEU A 112 9.71 -7.42 -2.80
C LEU A 112 8.68 -7.69 -3.91
N LEU A 113 8.81 -6.99 -5.04
CA LEU A 113 7.89 -7.01 -6.17
C LEU A 113 8.50 -7.66 -7.43
N LYS A 114 9.55 -8.47 -7.27
CA LYS A 114 10.37 -8.99 -8.39
C LYS A 114 9.61 -9.81 -9.44
N ASP A 115 8.46 -10.36 -9.06
CA ASP A 115 7.63 -11.19 -9.94
C ASP A 115 6.62 -10.35 -10.76
N LEU A 116 6.66 -9.02 -10.62
CA LEU A 116 5.81 -8.07 -11.36
C LEU A 116 6.63 -7.28 -12.38
N THR A 117 5.99 -6.85 -13.47
CA THR A 117 6.58 -5.88 -14.38
C THR A 117 6.51 -4.50 -13.75
N LEU A 118 7.66 -3.85 -13.58
CA LEU A 118 7.74 -2.51 -12.99
C LEU A 118 8.53 -1.58 -13.90
N PHE A 119 7.98 -0.40 -14.19
CA PHE A 119 8.74 0.69 -14.77
C PHE A 119 9.30 1.55 -13.62
N LYS A 120 10.59 1.91 -13.71
CA LYS A 120 11.26 2.67 -12.66
C LYS A 120 12.10 3.80 -13.21
N SER A 121 12.08 4.94 -12.53
CA SER A 121 12.95 6.08 -12.82
C SER A 121 13.19 6.88 -11.55
N HIS A 122 14.44 7.04 -11.12
CA HIS A 122 14.82 7.94 -10.01
C HIS A 122 13.94 7.85 -8.75
N GLY A 123 13.63 6.62 -8.30
CA GLY A 123 12.79 6.37 -7.11
C GLY A 123 11.29 6.38 -7.39
N GLU A 124 10.87 6.67 -8.61
CA GLU A 124 9.51 6.52 -9.08
C GLU A 124 9.29 5.10 -9.58
N ILE A 125 8.15 4.51 -9.22
CA ILE A 125 7.72 3.18 -9.60
C ILE A 125 6.33 3.30 -10.23
N LEU A 126 6.17 2.68 -11.38
CA LEU A 126 4.88 2.50 -12.05
C LEU A 126 4.61 1.00 -12.21
N VAL A 127 3.51 0.56 -11.60
CA VAL A 127 2.92 -0.75 -11.81
C VAL A 127 1.93 -0.61 -12.96
N PRO A 128 2.17 -1.27 -14.11
CA PRO A 128 1.30 -1.14 -15.27
C PRO A 128 -0.06 -1.79 -15.01
N THR A 129 -1.10 -1.28 -15.67
CA THR A 129 -2.50 -1.70 -15.45
C THR A 129 -2.72 -3.21 -15.48
N TYR A 130 -2.03 -3.93 -16.38
CA TYR A 130 -2.17 -5.39 -16.50
C TYR A 130 -1.60 -6.19 -15.31
N ASP A 131 -0.65 -5.62 -14.55
CA ASP A 131 -0.07 -6.25 -13.36
C ASP A 131 -0.69 -5.75 -12.05
N ILE A 132 -1.58 -4.75 -12.09
CA ILE A 132 -2.29 -4.26 -10.91
C ILE A 132 -3.03 -5.39 -10.16
N PRO A 133 -3.75 -6.33 -10.81
CA PRO A 133 -4.40 -7.43 -10.08
C PRO A 133 -3.43 -8.37 -9.36
N ALA A 134 -2.21 -8.54 -9.86
CA ALA A 134 -1.16 -9.30 -9.16
C ALA A 134 -0.59 -8.47 -7.99
N PHE A 135 -0.40 -7.17 -8.20
CA PHE A 135 0.04 -6.24 -7.17
C PHE A 135 -0.92 -6.19 -5.97
N THR A 136 -2.23 -6.01 -6.17
CA THR A 136 -3.22 -5.88 -5.09
C THR A 136 -3.42 -7.17 -4.29
N ARG A 137 -3.06 -8.33 -4.88
CA ARG A 137 -3.02 -9.61 -4.15
C ARG A 137 -1.84 -9.69 -3.18
N LEU A 138 -0.71 -9.11 -3.54
CA LEU A 138 0.50 -9.09 -2.72
C LEU A 138 0.50 -7.96 -1.69
N VAL A 139 0.07 -6.77 -2.12
CA VAL A 139 0.16 -5.51 -1.36
C VAL A 139 -1.25 -5.09 -0.96
N PRO A 140 -1.61 -5.10 0.34
CA PRO A 140 -2.94 -4.71 0.79
C PRO A 140 -3.12 -3.19 0.68
N LEU A 141 -3.91 -2.78 -0.32
CA LEU A 141 -4.32 -1.38 -0.50
C LEU A 141 -5.69 -1.13 0.13
N GLU A 142 -5.88 0.06 0.69
CA GLU A 142 -7.15 0.51 1.24
C GLU A 142 -7.43 1.97 0.88
N GLY A 143 -8.69 2.38 1.06
CA GLY A 143 -9.13 3.75 0.86
C GLY A 143 -9.22 4.19 -0.60
N PRO A 144 -9.17 5.50 -0.87
CA PRO A 144 -9.51 6.04 -2.20
C PRO A 144 -8.63 5.52 -3.35
N VAL A 145 -7.37 5.18 -3.09
CA VAL A 145 -6.49 4.59 -4.13
C VAL A 145 -6.99 3.22 -4.56
N ALA A 146 -7.43 2.39 -3.60
CA ALA A 146 -8.00 1.08 -3.91
C ALA A 146 -9.31 1.21 -4.70
N GLU A 147 -10.20 2.13 -4.28
CA GLU A 147 -11.45 2.42 -4.97
C GLU A 147 -11.22 2.89 -6.43
N GLN A 148 -10.23 3.76 -6.64
CA GLN A 148 -9.86 4.22 -7.98
C GLN A 148 -9.32 3.09 -8.87
N ILE A 149 -8.52 2.19 -8.31
CA ILE A 149 -8.01 1.02 -9.04
C ILE A 149 -9.17 0.13 -9.48
N GLU A 150 -10.14 -0.13 -8.60
CA GLU A 150 -11.32 -0.94 -8.91
C GLU A 150 -12.11 -0.31 -10.06
N MET A 151 -12.36 1.00 -10.01
CA MET A 151 -13.06 1.72 -11.07
C MET A 151 -12.34 1.62 -12.43
N GLU A 152 -11.02 1.76 -12.46
CA GLU A 152 -10.24 1.67 -13.71
C GLU A 152 -10.22 0.24 -14.28
N LEU A 153 -10.17 -0.79 -13.42
CA LEU A 153 -10.20 -2.19 -13.86
C LEU A 153 -11.58 -2.60 -14.40
N GLU A 154 -12.67 -2.07 -13.86
CA GLU A 154 -14.03 -2.31 -14.37
C GLU A 154 -14.26 -1.72 -15.77
N VAL A 155 -13.55 -0.64 -16.15
CA VAL A 155 -13.67 -0.01 -17.47
C VAL A 155 -12.96 -0.80 -18.57
N VAL A 156 -12.02 -1.69 -18.21
CA VAL A 156 -11.19 -2.46 -19.15
C VAL A 156 -11.78 -3.84 -19.47
N LEU A 157 -12.80 -4.30 -18.71
CA LEU A 157 -13.50 -5.57 -18.89
C LEU A 157 -14.82 -5.42 -19.67
#